data_AF-A0A373QAF0-F1
#
_entry.id   AF-A0A373QAF0-F1
#
_cell.length_a   1.000
_cell.length_b   1.000
_cell.length_c   1.000
_cell.angle_alpha   90.00
_cell.angle_beta   90.00
_cell.angle_gamma   90.00
#
_symmetry.space_group_name_H-M   'P 1'
#
loop_
_entity.id
_entity.type
_entity.pdbx_description
1 polymer ?
#
loop_
_entity_poly.entity_id
_entity_poly.type
_entity_poly.pdbx_seq_one_letter_code
_entity_poly.pdbx_strand_id
1 'polypeptide(L)' 'MAKYKNQGTVNVDAVTNSILSNGGGINKGNNEDGSTHISVYSRTENRHISYDKDKDGNISGVHSSNNGYPYMDYKGGK' A
#
# COMPACT_ATOMS: atom_id res chain seq x y z
N MET A 1 4.91 21.37 -0.12
CA MET A 1 4.14 20.90 1.06
C MET A 1 3.09 19.90 0.57
N ALA A 2 3.20 18.61 0.92
CA ALA A 2 2.23 17.60 0.50
C ALA A 2 0.88 17.85 1.19
N LYS A 3 -0.18 18.11 0.42
CA LYS A 3 -1.52 18.46 0.89
C LYS A 3 -2.30 17.29 1.53
N TYR A 4 -1.75 16.07 1.51
CA TYR A 4 -2.45 14.84 1.90
C TYR A 4 -1.65 13.97 2.88
N LYS A 5 -0.90 14.60 3.78
CA LYS A 5 -0.09 13.90 4.78
C LYS A 5 -0.94 13.53 5.99
N ASN A 6 -1.40 12.28 6.07
CA ASN A 6 -2.13 11.76 7.22
C ASN A 6 -1.19 10.89 8.09
N GLN A 7 -1.00 11.24 9.36
CA GLN A 7 -0.07 10.55 10.29
C GLN A 7 -0.65 9.25 10.90
N GLY A 8 -1.78 8.75 10.40
CA GLY A 8 -2.38 7.52 10.91
C GLY A 8 -1.54 6.26 10.63
N THR A 9 -1.61 5.29 11.54
CA THR A 9 -1.03 3.96 11.36
C THR A 9 -1.95 3.12 10.46
N VAL A 10 -1.42 2.58 9.35
CA VAL A 10 -2.15 1.64 8.50
C VAL A 10 -1.67 0.22 8.79
N ASN A 11 -2.59 -0.65 9.19
CA ASN A 11 -2.34 -2.09 9.23
C ASN A 11 -2.44 -2.64 7.80
N VAL A 12 -1.31 -2.61 7.09
CA VAL A 12 -1.23 -3.02 5.69
C VAL A 12 -1.53 -4.49 5.48
N ASP A 13 -1.23 -5.37 6.44
CA ASP A 13 -1.56 -6.80 6.35
C ASP A 13 -3.06 -7.05 6.40
N ALA A 14 -3.77 -6.40 7.34
CA ALA A 14 -5.22 -6.49 7.43
C ALA A 14 -5.91 -5.95 6.16
N VAL A 15 -5.44 -4.83 5.64
CA VAL A 15 -5.98 -4.25 4.39
C VAL A 15 -5.68 -5.14 3.19
N THR A 16 -4.46 -5.66 3.08
CA THR A 16 -4.05 -6.58 2.01
C THR A 16 -4.94 -7.82 2.01
N ASN A 17 -5.10 -8.46 3.17
CA ASN A 17 -5.94 -9.65 3.32
C ASN A 17 -7.40 -9.36 2.97
N SER A 18 -7.96 -8.25 3.44
CA SER A 18 -9.33 -7.85 3.12
C SER A 18 -9.53 -7.69 1.61
N ILE A 19 -8.59 -7.09 0.89
CA ILE A 19 -8.69 -6.89 -0.56
C ILE A 19 -8.59 -8.23 -1.29
N LEU A 20 -7.62 -9.08 -0.92
CA LEU A 20 -7.42 -10.39 -1.55
C LEU A 20 -8.61 -11.33 -1.30
N SER A 21 -9.15 -11.37 -0.08
CA SER A 21 -10.33 -12.17 0.26
C SER A 21 -11.59 -11.77 -0.53
N ASN A 22 -11.66 -10.54 -1.02
CA ASN A 22 -12.75 -10.06 -1.89
C ASN A 22 -12.45 -10.24 -3.39
N GLY A 23 -11.47 -11.06 -3.76
CA GLY A 23 -11.13 -11.34 -5.16
C GLY A 23 -10.22 -10.30 -5.81
N GLY A 24 -9.54 -9.48 -5.00
CA GLY A 24 -8.49 -8.57 -5.44
C GLY A 24 -7.23 -9.28 -5.97
N GLY A 25 -6.24 -8.51 -6.40
CA GLY A 25 -4.95 -8.99 -6.87
C GLY A 25 -3.77 -8.32 -6.17
N ILE A 26 -2.59 -8.89 -6.38
CA ILE A 26 -1.31 -8.39 -5.89
C ILE A 26 -0.29 -8.37 -7.02
N ASN A 27 0.41 -7.25 -7.15
CA ASN A 27 1.56 -7.07 -8.01
C ASN A 27 2.79 -6.77 -7.15
N LYS A 28 3.94 -7.30 -7.54
CA LYS A 28 5.21 -7.11 -6.84
C LYS A 28 6.27 -6.69 -7.84
N GLY A 29 7.06 -5.69 -7.49
CA GLY A 29 8.22 -5.22 -8.25
C GLY A 29 9.39 -4.99 -7.31
N ASN A 30 10.61 -5.21 -7.79
CA ASN A 30 11.81 -4.93 -7.02
C ASN A 30 12.26 -3.48 -7.28
N ASN A 31 12.57 -2.75 -6.22
CA ASN A 31 13.19 -1.44 -6.29
C ASN A 31 14.72 -1.59 -6.41
N GLU A 32 15.41 -0.55 -6.89
CA GLU A 32 16.88 -0.55 -7.06
C GLU A 32 17.63 -0.71 -5.73
N ASP A 33 17.03 -0.30 -4.62
CA ASP A 33 17.60 -0.43 -3.27
C ASP A 33 17.45 -1.85 -2.66
N GLY A 34 16.85 -2.78 -3.42
CA GLY A 34 16.60 -4.15 -3.00
C GLY A 34 15.32 -4.33 -2.17
N SER A 35 14.56 -3.27 -1.90
CA SER A 35 13.21 -3.40 -1.34
C SER A 35 12.23 -3.93 -2.40
N THR A 36 11.09 -4.45 -1.96
CA THR A 36 10.01 -4.90 -2.83
C THR A 36 8.85 -3.92 -2.75
N HIS A 37 8.52 -3.29 -3.87
CA HIS A 37 7.28 -2.55 -4.05
C HIS A 37 6.11 -3.54 -4.21
N ILE A 38 5.09 -3.41 -3.37
CA ILE A 38 3.90 -4.26 -3.34
C ILE A 38 2.70 -3.38 -3.63
N SER A 39 1.89 -3.76 -4.62
CA SER A 39 0.64 -3.10 -4.98
C SER A 39 -0.51 -4.09 -4.88
N VAL A 40 -1.51 -3.76 -4.07
CA VAL A 40 -2.70 -4.58 -3.82
C VAL A 40 -3.93 -3.82 -4.28
N TYR A 41 -4.79 -4.49 -5.05
CA TYR A 41 -5.92 -3.87 -5.70
C TYR A 41 -7.18 -4.72 -5.60
N SER A 42 -8.32 -4.09 -5.31
CA SER A 42 -9.61 -4.76 -5.41
C SER A 42 -10.14 -4.65 -6.85
N ARG A 43 -10.84 -5.70 -7.29
CA ARG A 43 -11.45 -5.77 -8.64
C ARG A 43 -12.89 -5.30 -8.64
N THR A 44 -13.55 -5.39 -7.49
CA THR A 44 -14.96 -5.08 -7.28
C THR A 44 -15.12 -3.75 -6.55
N GLU A 45 -14.18 -3.44 -5.67
CA GLU A 45 -14.08 -2.17 -4.97
C GLU A 45 -12.92 -1.41 -5.61
N ASN A 46 -13.10 -0.15 -5.98
CA ASN A 46 -12.05 0.64 -6.62
C ASN A 46 -11.00 1.14 -5.60
N ARG A 47 -10.46 0.19 -4.82
CA ARG A 47 -9.60 0.37 -3.65
C ARG A 47 -8.21 -0.17 -3.95
N HIS A 48 -7.20 0.69 -3.79
CA HIS A 48 -5.79 0.35 -3.99
C HIS A 48 -4.97 0.73 -2.76
N ILE A 49 -4.01 -0.13 -2.42
CA ILE A 49 -2.92 0.19 -1.51
C ILE A 49 -1.61 -0.26 -2.12
N SER A 50 -0.57 0.55 -2.04
CA SER A 50 0.79 0.14 -2.34
C SER A 50 1.73 0.49 -1.19
N TYR A 51 2.81 -0.25 -1.05
CA TYR A 51 3.82 -0.05 -0.02
C TYR A 51 5.12 -0.74 -0.41
N ASP A 52 6.24 -0.24 0.10
CA ASP A 52 7.53 -0.88 -0.01
C ASP A 52 7.80 -1.72 1.23
N LYS A 53 8.34 -2.92 1.01
CA LYS A 53 8.83 -3.80 2.08
C LYS A 53 10.32 -4.04 1.89
N ASP A 54 11.11 -3.65 2.87
CA ASP A 54 12.54 -3.94 2.86
C ASP A 54 12.84 -5.41 3.22
N LYS A 55 14.10 -5.80 3.07
CA LYS A 55 14.64 -7.13 3.38
C LYS A 55 14.51 -7.53 4.86
N ASP A 56 14.38 -6.56 5.76
CA ASP A 56 14.19 -6.74 7.19
C ASP A 56 12.68 -6.80 7.55
N GLY A 57 11.80 -6.67 6.56
CA GLY A 57 10.35 -6.71 6.70
C GLY A 57 9.72 -5.38 7.12
N ASN A 58 10.49 -4.29 7.21
CA ASN A 58 9.93 -2.97 7.53
C ASN A 58 9.15 -2.44 6.34
N ILE A 59 8.13 -1.64 6.66
CA ILE A 59 7.18 -1.12 5.68
C ILE A 59 7.34 0.39 5.58
N SER A 60 7.40 0.89 4.35
CA SER A 60 7.51 2.31 4.05
C SER A 60 6.71 2.66 2.79
N GLY A 61 6.60 3.96 2.49
CA GLY A 61 5.94 4.41 1.25
C GLY A 61 4.52 3.87 1.10
N VAL A 62 3.74 3.83 2.19
CA VAL A 62 2.38 3.27 2.12
C VAL A 62 1.50 4.31 1.42
N HIS A 63 0.96 3.97 0.26
CA HIS A 63 0.05 4.82 -0.50
C HIS A 63 -1.32 4.15 -0.58
N SER A 64 -2.40 4.89 -0.38
CA SER A 64 -3.74 4.42 -0.76
C SER A 64 -4.38 5.35 -1.77
N SER A 65 -5.11 4.78 -2.74
CA SER A 65 -5.98 5.52 -3.63
C SER A 65 -7.37 4.90 -3.66
N ASN A 66 -8.37 5.77 -3.80
CA ASN A 66 -9.76 5.40 -4.08
C ASN A 66 -10.22 6.28 -5.24
N ASN A 67 -10.79 5.66 -6.27
CA ASN A 67 -11.45 6.36 -7.37
C ASN A 67 -10.55 7.19 -8.32
N GLY A 68 -9.32 6.76 -8.58
CA GLY A 68 -8.43 7.43 -9.56
C GLY A 68 -7.93 8.82 -9.14
N TYR A 69 -8.24 9.27 -7.92
CA TYR A 69 -7.76 10.52 -7.34
C TYR A 69 -6.47 10.31 -6.52
N PRO A 70 -5.60 11.35 -6.44
CA PRO A 70 -4.20 11.19 -6.04
C PRO A 70 -4.01 10.96 -4.53
N TYR A 71 -3.30 9.86 -4.24
CA TYR A 71 -2.31 9.61 -3.19
C TYR A 71 -2.58 10.14 -1.76
N MET A 72 -2.88 9.22 -0.83
CA MET A 72 -2.66 9.41 0.60
C MET A 72 -1.41 8.63 1.04
N ASP A 73 -0.37 9.32 1.51
CA ASP A 73 0.88 8.77 2.06
C ASP A 73 0.75 8.49 3.56
N TYR A 74 0.93 7.23 3.96
CA TYR A 74 1.00 6.80 5.35
C TYR A 74 2.43 6.37 5.68
N LYS A 75 2.94 6.75 6.86
CA LYS A 75 4.18 6.14 7.37
C LYS A 75 3.85 4.73 7.83
N GLY A 76 4.60 3.75 7.33
CA GLY A 76 4.50 2.36 7.77
C GLY A 76 4.64 2.28 9.29
N GLY A 77 3.61 1.76 9.92
CA GLY A 77 3.60 1.51 11.36
C GLY A 77 4.38 0.24 11.67
N LYS A 78 5.21 0.32 12.70
CA LYS A 78 5.61 -0.84 13.50
C LYS A 78 4.41 -1.43 14.22
#